data_AF-A0A150S3N3-F1
#
_entry.id   AF-A0A150S3N3-F1
#
_cell.length_a   1.000
_cell.length_b   1.000
_cell.length_c   1.000
_cell.angle_alpha   90.00
_cell.angle_beta   90.00
_cell.angle_gamma   90.00
#
_symmetry.space_group_name_H-M   'P 1'
#
loop_
_entity.id
_entity.type
_entity.pdbx_description
1 polymer ?
#
loop_
_entity_poly.entity_id
_entity_poly.type
_entity_poly.pdbx_seq_one_letter_code
_entity_poly.pdbx_strand_id
1 'polypeptide(L)'
;MTTRTGSAPRPRPIALLAAIAAIAAPLAAGCAPDPQNAPCSRDAECRRRDEDLRYCISATCVECLSSAICGAGNQCVDGRCVLRCRDARDCRADQLCRDGTCEDR
;
A
#
# COMPACT_ATOMS: atom_id res chain seq x y z
N MET A 1 -1.50 -60.61 -20.39
CA MET A 1 -1.93 -60.95 -21.77
C MET A 1 -3.40 -60.59 -21.88
N THR A 2 -3.73 -59.45 -22.54
CA THR A 2 -4.57 -59.36 -23.77
C THR A 2 -6.02 -59.85 -23.63
N THR A 3 -7.13 -59.18 -24.00
CA THR A 3 -7.55 -57.83 -24.44
C THR A 3 -9.05 -57.95 -24.79
N ARG A 4 -9.81 -56.82 -24.73
CA ARG A 4 -10.99 -56.46 -25.58
C ARG A 4 -12.29 -57.26 -25.32
N THR A 5 -13.53 -56.76 -25.42
CA THR A 5 -14.21 -55.59 -26.05
C THR A 5 -15.63 -55.63 -25.45
N GLY A 6 -16.37 -54.57 -25.08
CA GLY A 6 -16.76 -53.38 -25.82
C GLY A 6 -18.30 -53.32 -25.89
N SER A 7 -18.91 -52.16 -25.61
CA SER A 7 -20.16 -51.69 -26.22
C SER A 7 -20.51 -50.27 -25.73
N ALA A 8 -20.26 -49.28 -26.58
CA ALA A 8 -20.87 -47.96 -26.53
C ALA A 8 -22.03 -47.92 -27.54
N PRO A 9 -23.16 -47.27 -27.22
CA PRO A 9 -23.58 -46.04 -27.95
C PRO A 9 -24.38 -45.08 -27.00
N ARG A 10 -24.65 -43.80 -27.23
CA ARG A 10 -24.44 -42.80 -28.28
C ARG A 10 -24.72 -41.42 -27.63
N PRO A 11 -24.32 -40.30 -28.27
CA PRO A 11 -24.39 -38.96 -27.70
C PRO A 11 -25.80 -38.37 -27.83
N ARG A 12 -26.18 -37.48 -26.91
CA ARG A 12 -27.32 -36.58 -27.08
C ARG A 12 -26.84 -35.13 -27.06
N PRO A 13 -26.90 -34.43 -28.21
CA PRO A 13 -26.47 -33.04 -28.36
C PRO A 13 -27.69 -32.14 -28.29
N ILE A 14 -27.95 -31.44 -27.18
CA ILE A 14 -28.96 -30.37 -27.19
C ILE A 14 -28.54 -29.21 -26.30
N ALA A 15 -28.54 -28.06 -26.94
CA ALA A 15 -28.67 -26.71 -26.41
C ALA A 15 -27.47 -26.12 -25.68
N LEU A 16 -26.68 -25.38 -26.48
CA LEU A 16 -26.43 -23.96 -26.22
C LEU A 16 -27.50 -23.35 -25.29
N LEU A 17 -27.13 -23.02 -24.06
CA LEU A 17 -27.71 -21.90 -23.35
C LEU A 17 -26.56 -21.08 -22.77
N ALA A 18 -26.29 -19.97 -23.46
CA ALA A 18 -25.43 -18.92 -23.01
C ALA A 18 -25.92 -18.40 -21.66
N ALA A 19 -25.10 -18.52 -20.63
CA ALA A 19 -25.20 -17.70 -19.44
C ALA A 19 -23.90 -16.90 -19.33
N ILE A 20 -23.86 -15.79 -20.08
CA ILE A 20 -22.87 -14.74 -19.87
C ILE A 20 -23.22 -14.13 -18.50
N ALA A 21 -22.65 -14.65 -17.43
CA ALA A 21 -22.69 -14.01 -16.12
C ALA A 21 -21.76 -12.81 -16.15
N ALA A 22 -22.25 -11.71 -16.74
CA ALA A 22 -21.65 -10.41 -16.60
C ALA A 22 -22.16 -9.76 -15.32
N ILE A 23 -21.29 -8.92 -14.73
CA ILE A 23 -21.56 -7.89 -13.72
C ILE A 23 -21.60 -8.44 -12.28
N ALA A 24 -20.79 -8.00 -11.31
CA ALA A 24 -19.74 -7.00 -11.25
C ALA A 24 -18.79 -7.45 -10.14
N ALA A 25 -17.49 -7.53 -10.41
CA ALA A 25 -16.54 -7.44 -9.32
C ALA A 25 -16.70 -6.02 -8.75
N PRO A 26 -16.99 -5.84 -7.45
CA PRO A 26 -16.93 -4.53 -6.87
C PRO A 26 -15.49 -4.07 -7.05
N LEU A 27 -15.29 -3.02 -7.84
CA LEU A 27 -14.10 -2.20 -7.75
C LEU A 27 -14.13 -1.61 -6.35
N ALA A 28 -13.67 -2.38 -5.37
CA ALA A 28 -13.12 -1.82 -4.16
C ALA A 28 -11.84 -1.09 -4.60
N ALA A 29 -12.02 0.06 -5.26
CA ALA A 29 -11.16 1.19 -5.04
C ALA A 29 -11.35 1.55 -3.56
N GLY A 30 -10.81 0.69 -2.68
CA GLY A 30 -10.58 1.06 -1.32
C GLY A 30 -9.73 2.30 -1.42
N CYS A 31 -10.21 3.40 -0.85
CA CYS A 31 -9.31 4.46 -0.44
C CYS A 31 -8.24 3.75 0.40
N ALA A 32 -7.10 3.41 -0.21
CA ALA A 32 -5.96 2.96 0.55
C ALA A 32 -5.66 4.16 1.44
N PRO A 33 -5.86 4.06 2.77
CA PRO A 33 -5.55 5.17 3.64
C PRO A 33 -4.09 5.48 3.39
N ASP A 34 -3.83 6.74 3.05
CA ASP A 34 -2.48 7.26 3.00
C ASP A 34 -1.78 6.79 4.30
N PRO A 35 -0.64 6.08 4.21
CA PRO A 35 -0.07 5.39 5.36
C PRO A 35 0.23 6.34 6.53
N GLN A 36 0.34 7.64 6.24
CA GLN A 36 0.76 8.71 7.12
C GLN A 36 -0.31 9.09 8.16
N ASN A 37 -1.51 8.51 8.09
CA ASN A 37 -2.55 8.68 9.11
C ASN A 37 -3.26 7.36 9.48
N ALA A 38 -2.56 6.23 9.40
CA ALA A 38 -3.15 4.94 9.72
C ALA A 38 -3.60 4.89 11.20
N PRO A 39 -4.86 4.49 11.49
CA PRO A 39 -5.34 4.42 12.86
C PRO A 39 -4.66 3.29 13.64
N CYS A 40 -4.42 3.52 14.92
CA CYS A 40 -3.75 2.56 15.80
C CYS A 40 -4.24 2.64 17.25
N SER A 41 -4.01 1.55 17.99
CA SER A 41 -4.17 1.53 19.46
C SER A 41 -2.84 1.34 20.21
N ARG A 42 -1.78 0.93 19.50
CA ARG A 42 -0.44 0.71 20.07
C ARG A 42 0.63 0.66 18.98
N ASP A 43 1.87 0.98 19.34
CA ASP A 43 3.02 1.08 18.43
C ASP A 43 3.27 -0.18 17.56
N ALA A 44 2.99 -1.36 18.09
CA ALA A 44 3.20 -2.63 17.38
C ALA A 44 2.26 -2.81 16.17
N GLU A 45 1.17 -2.04 16.09
CA GLU A 45 0.33 -2.01 14.90
C GLU A 45 0.99 -1.20 13.79
N CYS A 46 1.56 -0.04 14.11
CA CYS A 46 2.24 0.82 13.15
C CYS A 46 3.39 0.12 12.43
N ARG A 47 4.26 -0.57 13.19
CA ARG A 47 5.36 -1.37 12.63
C ARG A 47 4.94 -2.53 11.71
N ARG A 48 3.68 -2.94 11.78
CA ARG A 48 3.11 -3.99 10.89
C ARG A 48 2.45 -3.42 9.65
N ARG A 49 2.17 -2.10 9.64
CA ARG A 49 1.55 -1.41 8.49
C ARG A 49 2.60 -0.99 7.48
N ASP A 50 3.67 -0.39 7.97
CA ASP A 50 4.73 0.21 7.18
C ASP A 50 6.04 0.14 7.98
N GLU A 51 7.17 0.01 7.29
CA GLU A 51 8.48 -0.13 7.94
C GLU A 51 8.99 1.18 8.55
N ASP A 52 8.53 2.32 8.04
CA ASP A 52 8.88 3.66 8.54
C ASP A 52 8.05 4.02 9.79
N LEU A 53 6.82 3.51 9.91
CA LEU A 53 5.94 3.86 11.02
C LEU A 53 6.30 3.12 12.32
N ARG A 54 6.51 3.88 13.40
CA ARG A 54 7.03 3.34 14.68
C ARG A 54 6.11 3.56 15.87
N TYR A 55 5.47 4.71 15.97
CA TYR A 55 4.78 5.17 17.18
C TYR A 55 3.28 5.37 16.95
N CYS A 56 2.47 5.04 17.95
CA CYS A 56 1.03 5.30 17.95
C CYS A 56 0.72 6.50 18.86
N ILE A 57 0.49 7.66 18.25
CA ILE A 57 0.22 8.91 18.97
C ILE A 57 -1.14 9.44 18.56
N SER A 58 -1.98 9.76 19.55
CA SER A 58 -3.33 10.28 19.32
C SER A 58 -4.16 9.39 18.37
N ALA A 59 -4.01 8.07 18.51
CA ALA A 59 -4.61 7.04 17.66
C ALA A 59 -4.17 7.05 16.19
N THR A 60 -3.04 7.70 15.87
CA THR A 60 -2.47 7.76 14.52
C THR A 60 -1.03 7.25 14.52
N CYS A 61 -0.67 6.48 13.49
CA CYS A 61 0.70 6.02 13.29
C CYS A 61 1.60 7.13 12.75
N VAL A 62 2.73 7.35 13.41
CA VAL A 62 3.76 8.30 13.01
C VAL A 62 5.12 7.62 12.96
N GLU A 63 6.02 8.16 12.14
CA GLU A 63 7.40 7.71 12.00
C GLU A 63 8.29 8.24 13.13
N CYS A 64 8.07 9.49 13.55
CA CYS A 64 8.92 10.17 14.52
C CYS A 64 8.16 10.99 15.56
N LEU A 65 8.78 11.18 16.72
CA LEU A 65 8.30 12.08 17.80
C LEU A 65 9.17 13.34 17.96
N SER A 66 10.36 13.31 17.38
CA SER A 66 11.34 14.40 17.39
C SER A 66 12.39 14.15 16.31
N SER A 67 13.10 15.21 15.89
CA SER A 67 14.13 15.12 14.85
C SER A 67 15.32 14.23 15.23
N ALA A 68 15.54 13.98 16.52
CA ALA A 68 16.61 13.08 16.97
C ALA A 68 16.42 11.63 16.52
N ILE A 69 15.18 11.22 16.21
CA ILE A 69 14.84 9.87 15.74
C ILE A 69 15.17 9.70 14.26
N CYS A 70 15.07 10.77 13.46
CA CYS A 70 15.16 10.72 12.00
C CYS A 70 16.59 10.58 11.45
N GLY A 71 17.60 10.62 12.32
CA GLY A 71 19.00 10.64 11.90
C GLY A 71 19.47 12.01 11.41
N ALA A 72 20.78 12.09 11.12
CA ALA A 72 21.42 13.34 10.74
C ALA A 72 20.88 13.89 9.40
N GLY A 73 20.64 15.20 9.35
CA GLY A 73 20.14 15.87 8.15
C GLY A 73 18.62 15.84 7.97
N ASN A 74 17.90 15.06 8.77
CA ASN A 74 16.44 14.97 8.72
C ASN A 74 15.79 15.73 9.89
N GLN A 75 14.53 16.12 9.70
CA GLN A 75 13.70 16.76 10.71
C GLN A 75 12.38 16.00 10.86
N CYS A 76 11.86 15.94 12.09
CA CYS A 76 10.52 15.44 12.32
C CYS A 76 9.51 16.57 12.11
N VAL A 77 8.71 16.47 11.04
CA VAL A 77 7.64 17.42 10.71
C VAL A 77 6.35 16.62 10.57
N ASP A 78 5.32 16.99 11.34
CA ASP A 78 4.02 16.32 11.35
C ASP A 78 4.10 14.79 11.50
N GLY A 79 5.05 14.32 12.32
CA GLY A 79 5.27 12.90 12.58
C GLY A 79 6.00 12.14 11.47
N ARG A 80 6.57 12.83 10.49
CA ARG A 80 7.36 12.28 9.38
C ARG A 80 8.80 12.77 9.39
N CYS A 81 9.73 11.90 9.02
CA CYS A 81 11.11 12.31 8.82
C CYS A 81 11.30 12.89 7.42
N VAL A 82 11.53 14.19 7.35
CA VAL A 82 11.77 14.92 6.09
C VAL A 82 13.20 15.40 6.02
N LEU A 83 13.80 15.34 4.82
CA LEU A 83 15.15 15.82 4.58
C LEU A 83 15.18 17.35 4.68
N ARG A 84 16.15 17.88 5.42
CA ARG A 84 16.39 19.33 5.46
C ARG A 84 17.14 19.80 4.23
N CYS A 85 16.80 21.00 3.78
CA CYS A 85 17.42 21.63 2.63
C CYS A 85 17.64 23.13 2.87
N ARG A 86 18.55 23.71 2.08
CA ARG A 86 18.74 25.15 1.90
C ARG A 86 18.24 25.60 0.55
N ASP A 87 18.47 24.78 -0.48
CA ASP A 87 17.95 25.00 -1.83
C ASP A 87 17.61 23.67 -2.51
N ALA A 88 17.01 23.73 -3.71
CA ALA A 88 16.52 22.55 -4.42
C ALA A 88 17.60 21.52 -4.76
N ARG A 89 18.89 21.88 -4.74
CA ARG A 89 19.99 20.94 -5.01
C ARG A 89 20.25 19.98 -3.86
N ASP A 90 19.76 20.30 -2.65
CA ASP A 90 19.85 19.40 -1.50
C ASP A 90 18.76 18.30 -1.55
N CYS A 91 17.77 18.44 -2.43
CA CYS A 91 16.63 17.52 -2.55
C CYS A 91 16.77 16.56 -3.75
N ARG A 92 15.92 15.53 -3.80
CA ARG A 92 15.81 14.65 -4.98
C ARG A 92 15.30 15.42 -6.20
N ALA A 93 15.53 14.88 -7.39
CA ALA A 93 15.28 15.58 -8.66
C ALA A 93 13.81 16.03 -8.88
N ASP A 94 12.87 15.36 -8.21
CA ASP A 94 11.43 15.58 -8.22
C ASP A 94 10.92 16.43 -7.04
N GLN A 95 11.83 16.91 -6.18
CA GLN A 95 11.50 17.66 -4.98
C GLN A 95 11.97 19.12 -5.06
N LEU A 96 11.36 19.96 -4.24
CA LEU A 96 11.70 21.36 -4.05
C LEU A 96 11.99 21.63 -2.57
N CYS A 97 12.89 22.57 -2.31
CA CYS A 97 13.10 23.06 -0.96
C CYS A 97 12.03 24.09 -0.62
N ARG A 98 11.10 23.74 0.28
CA ARG A 98 10.07 24.63 0.81
C ARG A 98 10.20 24.68 2.33
N ASP A 99 10.24 25.89 2.88
CA ASP A 99 10.40 26.13 4.32
C ASP A 99 11.56 25.35 4.99
N GLY A 100 12.59 25.04 4.21
CA GLY A 100 13.79 24.32 4.65
C GLY A 100 13.64 22.80 4.73
N THR A 101 12.59 22.23 4.14
CA THR A 101 12.36 20.80 3.98
C THR A 101 12.13 20.43 2.51
N CYS A 102 12.59 19.25 2.12
CA CYS A 102 12.34 18.72 0.78
C CYS A 102 10.91 18.20 0.67
N GLU A 103 10.13 18.82 -0.21
CA GLU A 103 8.75 18.46 -0.51
C GLU A 103 8.62 18.12 -1.99
N ASP A 104 7.66 17.26 -2.34
CA ASP A 104 7.40 16.91 -3.74
C ASP A 104 6.88 18.15 -4.52
N ARG A 105 7.26 18.26 -5.80
CA ARG A 105 6.99 19.44 -6.64
C ARG A 105 5.50 19.72 -6.85
#